data_AF-A0A4R0ZKC1-F1
#
_entry.id   AF-A0A4R0ZKC1-F1
#
_cell.length_a   1.000
_cell.length_b   1.000
_cell.length_c   1.000
_cell.angle_alpha   90.00
_cell.angle_beta   90.00
_cell.angle_gamma   90.00
#
_symmetry.space_group_name_H-M   'P 1'
#
loop_
_entity.id
_entity.type
_entity.pdbx_description
1 polymer ?
#
loop_
_entity_poly.entity_id
_entity_poly.type
_entity_poly.pdbx_seq_one_letter_code
_entity_poly.pdbx_strand_id
1 'polypeptide(L)'
;MRGAAMVKMMMYILIVGLSGGVAVLLFWTGRTTRLVHRALRRELQVIRDELKQAEHHPARQFELLDPIYRTVVFRVHSKVNIKRTELEQLVSDELNRLIKNKRSALWSSVTVMGRSALALMMLTVSLVGGYAAYHETQTMGWPGSTQVASSSATILDETFELPAQVATPEELGQALAYHMSQFDETFSIRYIGKSRDFEQTMDEAWDWLEMNHIYVFRLSRGGETEYRDHGGYVDLDVELAYDMNIEEAKQIEAKVDQVIGEMPVELSDFEKVKYINDYVVLNTAYNLDSQASPYTPYSILFNGEGVCEGYALTTLLLLEAAGVEAKYIAGEVQTGLHAWNLVKLDGAWYHLDTTWNDPVPNRPGEVGYDYFLVSDATLQNDHTWEVGDYPLTARADFQ
;
A
#
# COMPACT_ATOMS: atom_id res chain seq x y z
N MET A 1 -37.38 38.94 38.49
CA MET A 1 -36.51 38.62 37.34
C MET A 1 -35.99 37.16 37.36
N ARG A 2 -36.85 36.15 37.51
CA ARG A 2 -36.43 34.73 37.39
C ARG A 2 -37.35 33.85 36.51
N GLY A 3 -38.49 34.37 36.03
CA GLY A 3 -39.42 33.59 35.19
C GLY A 3 -39.15 33.64 33.68
N ALA A 4 -38.59 34.73 33.14
CA ALA A 4 -38.42 34.89 31.69
C ALA A 4 -37.20 34.13 31.11
N ALA A 5 -36.19 33.84 31.94
CA ALA A 5 -35.01 33.09 31.51
C ALA A 5 -35.27 31.57 31.46
N MET A 6 -36.09 31.04 32.38
CA MET A 6 -36.42 29.61 32.41
C MET A 6 -37.29 29.18 31.23
N VAL A 7 -38.22 30.04 30.79
CA VAL A 7 -39.06 29.76 29.62
C VAL A 7 -38.24 29.81 28.32
N LYS A 8 -37.27 30.72 28.17
CA LYS A 8 -36.35 30.73 27.03
C LYS A 8 -35.39 29.52 27.04
N MET A 9 -34.95 29.05 28.20
CA MET A 9 -34.07 27.88 28.31
C MET A 9 -34.81 26.55 28.05
N MET A 10 -36.05 26.40 28.52
CA MET A 10 -36.88 25.23 28.18
C MET A 10 -37.31 25.23 26.72
N MET A 11 -37.55 26.39 26.10
CA MET A 11 -37.85 26.47 24.67
C MET A 11 -36.61 26.17 23.81
N TYR A 12 -35.40 26.54 24.25
CA TYR A 12 -34.16 26.15 23.58
C TYR A 12 -33.87 24.64 23.69
N ILE A 13 -34.18 24.01 24.83
CA ILE A 13 -34.03 22.56 25.03
C ILE A 13 -35.12 21.78 24.25
N LEU A 14 -36.34 22.31 24.10
CA LEU A 14 -37.35 21.70 23.23
C LEU A 14 -37.06 21.89 21.73
N ILE A 15 -36.46 23.01 21.32
CA ILE A 15 -36.07 23.26 19.92
C ILE A 15 -34.85 22.42 19.53
N VAL A 16 -33.91 22.18 20.45
CA VAL A 16 -32.76 21.28 20.22
C VAL A 16 -33.16 19.79 20.35
N GLY A 17 -34.23 19.49 21.08
CA GLY A 17 -34.78 18.13 21.17
C GLY A 17 -35.66 17.69 19.99
N LEU A 18 -36.09 18.62 19.12
CA LEU A 18 -36.98 18.32 17.98
C LEU A 18 -36.27 18.26 16.62
N SER A 19 -34.98 18.58 16.54
CA SER A 19 -34.16 18.27 15.36
C SER A 19 -33.46 16.93 15.58
N GLY A 20 -34.14 15.84 15.18
CA GLY A 20 -33.60 14.47 15.28
C GLY A 20 -32.14 14.32 14.79
N GLY A 21 -31.67 15.20 13.91
CA GLY A 21 -30.28 15.24 13.42
C GLY A 21 -29.21 15.54 14.47
N VAL A 22 -29.43 16.46 15.44
CA VAL A 22 -28.36 16.86 16.40
C VAL A 22 -28.21 15.81 17.51
N ALA A 23 -29.32 15.23 17.97
CA ALA A 23 -29.29 14.10 18.90
C ALA A 23 -28.69 12.85 18.23
N VAL A 24 -28.97 12.60 16.95
CA VAL A 24 -28.37 11.52 16.16
C VAL A 24 -26.87 11.74 15.96
N LEU A 25 -26.41 12.96 15.66
CA LEU A 25 -24.97 13.31 15.53
C LEU A 25 -24.19 13.16 16.85
N LEU A 26 -24.77 13.58 17.98
CA LEU A 26 -24.17 13.38 19.32
C LEU A 26 -24.20 11.90 19.77
N PHE A 27 -25.24 11.14 19.39
CA PHE A 27 -25.28 9.69 19.62
C PHE A 27 -24.32 8.92 18.70
N TRP A 28 -24.14 9.38 17.45
CA TRP A 28 -23.26 8.81 16.44
C TRP A 28 -21.79 8.96 16.83
N THR A 29 -21.36 10.19 17.13
CA THR A 29 -20.01 10.47 17.64
C THR A 29 -19.72 9.66 18.90
N GLY A 30 -20.64 9.60 19.87
CA GLY A 30 -20.50 8.77 21.06
C GLY A 30 -20.50 7.25 20.83
N ARG A 31 -21.07 6.74 19.74
CA ARG A 31 -21.03 5.30 19.38
C ARG A 31 -19.71 4.95 18.69
N THR A 32 -19.26 5.79 17.76
CA THR A 32 -17.98 5.63 17.07
C THR A 32 -16.80 5.73 18.04
N THR A 33 -16.78 6.72 18.93
CA THR A 33 -15.77 6.82 19.99
C THR A 33 -15.76 5.58 20.89
N ARG A 34 -16.93 5.00 21.22
CA ARG A 34 -16.98 3.75 22.02
C ARG A 34 -16.47 2.53 21.25
N LEU A 35 -16.67 2.47 19.93
CA LEU A 35 -16.15 1.40 19.09
C LEU A 35 -14.63 1.48 18.98
N VAL A 36 -14.10 2.66 18.67
CA VAL A 36 -12.65 2.92 18.64
C VAL A 36 -12.02 2.62 20.00
N HIS A 37 -12.60 3.11 21.10
CA HIS A 37 -12.09 2.85 22.44
C HIS A 37 -12.01 1.36 22.78
N ARG A 38 -13.04 0.58 22.41
CA ARG A 38 -13.06 -0.88 22.66
C ARG A 38 -12.07 -1.62 21.77
N ALA A 39 -11.97 -1.23 20.50
CA ALA A 39 -11.02 -1.82 19.55
C ALA A 39 -9.58 -1.57 20.01
N LEU A 40 -9.22 -0.32 20.31
CA LEU A 40 -7.89 0.02 20.82
C LEU A 40 -7.56 -0.73 22.11
N ARG A 41 -8.48 -0.79 23.07
CA ARG A 41 -8.23 -1.54 24.32
C ARG A 41 -7.95 -3.02 24.08
N ARG A 42 -8.67 -3.66 23.15
CA ARG A 42 -8.49 -5.08 22.85
C ARG A 42 -7.11 -5.33 22.26
N GLU A 43 -6.74 -4.55 21.25
CA GLU A 43 -5.47 -4.71 20.54
C GLU A 43 -4.27 -4.33 21.43
N LEU A 44 -4.36 -3.21 22.17
CA LEU A 44 -3.32 -2.79 23.12
C LEU A 44 -3.12 -3.75 24.28
N GLN A 45 -4.11 -4.58 24.60
CA GLN A 45 -3.97 -5.58 25.66
C GLN A 45 -3.08 -6.75 25.22
N VAL A 46 -3.02 -7.05 23.92
CA VAL A 46 -2.19 -8.11 23.35
C VAL A 46 -0.71 -7.76 23.48
N ILE A 47 -0.35 -6.53 23.12
CA ILE A 47 1.05 -6.05 23.11
C ILE A 47 1.47 -5.36 24.43
N ARG A 48 0.69 -5.54 25.50
CA ARG A 48 0.88 -4.81 26.76
C ARG A 48 2.29 -4.98 27.34
N ASP A 49 2.77 -6.21 27.37
CA ASP A 49 4.05 -6.53 28.02
C ASP A 49 5.24 -6.06 27.17
N GLU A 50 5.12 -6.11 25.84
CA GLU A 50 6.11 -5.59 24.88
C GLU A 50 6.21 -4.07 24.94
N LEU A 51 5.08 -3.37 24.98
CA LEU A 51 5.05 -1.92 25.16
C LEU A 51 5.66 -1.49 26.50
N LYS A 52 5.52 -2.31 27.55
CA LYS A 52 6.16 -2.08 28.85
C LYS A 52 7.67 -2.32 28.80
N GLN A 53 8.14 -3.30 28.03
CA GLN A 53 9.58 -3.51 27.81
C GLN A 53 10.18 -2.38 26.98
N ALA A 54 9.42 -1.82 26.03
CA ALA A 54 9.80 -0.67 25.22
C ALA A 54 9.60 0.70 25.93
N GLU A 55 9.37 0.74 27.25
CA GLU A 55 8.99 1.96 27.99
C GLU A 55 9.91 3.17 27.73
N HIS A 56 11.20 2.92 27.53
CA HIS A 56 12.23 3.94 27.31
C HIS A 56 12.69 4.04 25.84
N HIS A 57 11.99 3.39 24.90
CA HIS A 57 12.37 3.29 23.49
C HIS A 57 11.23 3.78 22.57
N PRO A 58 11.12 5.10 22.33
CA PRO A 58 10.02 5.70 21.56
C PRO A 58 9.83 5.14 20.14
N ALA A 59 10.92 4.85 19.43
CA ALA A 59 10.87 4.25 18.09
C ALA A 59 10.24 2.84 18.14
N ARG A 60 10.68 2.01 19.09
CA ARG A 60 10.11 0.67 19.29
C ARG A 60 8.65 0.72 19.74
N GLN A 61 8.27 1.71 20.54
CA GLN A 61 6.87 1.93 20.89
C GLN A 61 6.03 2.32 19.68
N PHE A 62 6.58 3.12 18.75
CA PHE A 62 5.90 3.46 17.50
C PHE A 62 5.71 2.23 16.60
N GLU A 63 6.76 1.44 16.39
CA GLU A 63 6.69 0.16 15.64
C GLU A 63 5.63 -0.80 16.17
N LEU A 64 5.46 -0.86 17.50
CA LEU A 64 4.44 -1.70 18.13
C LEU A 64 3.02 -1.12 18.01
N LEU A 65 2.88 0.20 17.88
CA LEU A 65 1.59 0.89 17.86
C LEU A 65 1.04 1.12 16.44
N ASP A 66 1.89 1.24 15.43
CA ASP A 66 1.49 1.49 14.04
C ASP A 66 0.59 0.38 13.47
N PRO A 67 0.91 -0.93 13.61
CA PRO A 67 0.02 -2.00 13.17
C PRO A 67 -1.33 -1.99 13.89
N ILE A 68 -1.33 -1.62 15.18
CA ILE A 68 -2.54 -1.52 16.00
C ILE A 68 -3.41 -0.34 15.54
N TYR A 69 -2.79 0.80 15.25
CA TYR A 69 -3.46 1.97 14.71
C TYR A 69 -4.15 1.63 13.38
N ARG A 70 -3.41 1.05 12.42
CA ARG A 70 -3.92 0.65 11.10
C ARG A 70 -5.05 -0.38 11.22
N THR A 71 -4.87 -1.40 12.05
CA THR A 71 -5.88 -2.44 12.28
C THR A 71 -7.18 -1.87 12.85
N VAL A 72 -7.08 -0.92 13.79
CA VAL A 72 -8.27 -0.30 14.39
C VAL A 72 -8.97 0.62 13.40
N VAL A 73 -8.24 1.44 12.64
CA VAL A 73 -8.79 2.29 11.59
C VAL A 73 -9.55 1.43 10.58
N PHE A 74 -8.91 0.40 10.02
CA PHE A 74 -9.53 -0.52 9.06
C PHE A 74 -10.80 -1.20 9.60
N ARG A 75 -10.71 -1.79 10.80
CA ARG A 75 -11.82 -2.57 11.38
C ARG A 75 -13.00 -1.70 11.84
N VAL A 76 -12.75 -0.45 12.22
CA VAL A 76 -13.81 0.45 12.67
C VAL A 76 -14.42 1.19 11.48
N HIS A 77 -13.64 1.55 10.45
CA HIS A 77 -14.12 2.23 9.24
C HIS A 77 -15.27 1.48 8.59
N SER A 78 -15.14 0.15 8.41
CA SER A 78 -16.22 -0.72 7.89
C SER A 78 -17.50 -0.76 8.74
N LYS A 79 -17.51 -0.17 9.94
CA LYS A 79 -18.62 -0.22 10.90
C LYS A 79 -19.21 1.15 11.21
N VAL A 80 -18.66 2.22 10.63
CA VAL A 80 -19.05 3.61 10.91
C VAL A 80 -19.07 4.41 9.61
N ASN A 81 -20.05 5.30 9.47
CA ASN A 81 -20.18 6.22 8.32
C ASN A 81 -19.59 7.59 8.69
N ILE A 82 -18.27 7.66 8.89
CA ILE A 82 -17.51 8.91 9.04
C ILE A 82 -16.32 8.87 8.11
N LYS A 83 -15.80 10.04 7.71
CA LYS A 83 -14.62 10.12 6.84
C LYS A 83 -13.43 9.43 7.52
N ARG A 84 -12.59 8.76 6.73
CA ARG A 84 -11.40 8.06 7.24
C ARG A 84 -10.49 8.99 8.03
N THR A 85 -10.27 10.22 7.56
CA THR A 85 -9.46 11.24 8.27
C THR A 85 -10.05 11.62 9.62
N GLU A 86 -11.37 11.75 9.73
CA GLU A 86 -12.06 11.98 11.00
C GLU A 86 -11.96 10.76 11.93
N LEU A 87 -11.99 9.54 11.38
CA LEU A 87 -11.79 8.32 12.13
C LEU A 87 -10.35 8.18 12.62
N GLU A 88 -9.37 8.45 11.76
CA GLU A 88 -7.94 8.44 12.04
C GLU A 88 -7.58 9.45 13.12
N GLN A 89 -8.11 10.67 13.02
CA GLN A 89 -8.01 11.67 14.07
C GLN A 89 -8.62 11.17 15.39
N LEU A 90 -9.79 10.54 15.33
CA LEU A 90 -10.47 10.01 16.51
C LEU A 90 -9.76 8.79 17.12
N VAL A 91 -9.13 7.94 16.31
CA VAL A 91 -8.27 6.83 16.74
C VAL A 91 -6.99 7.38 17.36
N SER A 92 -6.35 8.36 16.72
CA SER A 92 -5.15 9.04 17.22
C SER A 92 -5.43 9.74 18.57
N ASP A 93 -6.53 10.48 18.67
CA ASP A 93 -6.95 11.17 19.88
C ASP A 93 -7.26 10.19 21.01
N GLU A 94 -7.96 9.10 20.70
CA GLU A 94 -8.33 8.09 21.69
C GLU A 94 -7.12 7.25 22.14
N LEU A 95 -6.23 6.89 21.22
CA LEU A 95 -4.95 6.23 21.50
C LEU A 95 -4.08 7.13 22.39
N ASN A 96 -3.94 8.41 22.03
CA ASN A 96 -3.25 9.42 22.84
C ASN A 96 -3.89 9.58 24.23
N ARG A 97 -5.22 9.58 24.33
CA ARG A 97 -5.94 9.65 25.60
C ARG A 97 -5.69 8.42 26.47
N LEU A 98 -5.69 7.22 25.88
CA LEU A 98 -5.39 5.96 26.57
C LEU A 98 -3.96 5.92 27.09
N ILE A 99 -3.00 6.42 26.30
CA ILE A 99 -1.58 6.55 26.68
C ILE A 99 -1.40 7.58 27.81
N LYS A 100 -2.14 8.70 27.78
CA LYS A 100 -2.01 9.80 28.76
C LYS A 100 -2.75 9.54 30.09
N ASN A 101 -3.68 8.59 30.17
CA ASN A 101 -4.54 8.39 31.35
C ASN A 101 -3.84 7.66 32.51
N LYS A 102 -3.47 8.43 33.56
CA LYS A 102 -2.79 7.95 34.79
C LYS A 102 -3.58 6.95 35.65
N ARG A 103 -4.89 6.76 35.43
CA ARG A 103 -5.74 5.83 36.21
C ARG A 103 -5.98 4.49 35.52
N SER A 104 -5.43 4.28 34.33
CA SER A 104 -5.49 3.00 33.64
C SER A 104 -4.54 2.00 34.33
N ALA A 105 -5.08 0.92 34.88
CA ALA A 105 -4.30 -0.16 35.49
C ALA A 105 -3.30 -0.84 34.54
N LEU A 106 -3.31 -0.48 33.25
CA LEU A 106 -2.32 -0.89 32.27
C LEU A 106 -0.95 -0.20 32.44
N TRP A 107 -0.88 1.04 32.95
CA TRP A 107 0.28 1.92 32.73
C TRP A 107 0.79 2.71 33.95
N SER A 108 0.63 2.18 35.16
CA SER A 108 1.12 2.86 36.38
C SER A 108 2.64 2.91 36.53
N SER A 109 3.42 2.28 35.64
CA SER A 109 4.89 2.28 35.69
C SER A 109 5.59 3.22 34.72
N VAL A 110 4.90 3.83 33.74
CA VAL A 110 5.57 4.57 32.66
C VAL A 110 6.07 5.96 33.09
N THR A 111 7.35 6.07 33.43
CA THR A 111 7.99 7.29 33.94
C THR A 111 8.41 8.28 32.85
N VAL A 112 7.49 9.19 32.54
CA VAL A 112 7.61 10.66 32.29
C VAL A 112 8.65 11.26 31.31
N MET A 113 9.74 10.62 30.84
CA MET A 113 10.70 11.30 29.93
C MET A 113 10.51 11.02 28.42
N GLY A 114 9.68 10.06 28.01
CA GLY A 114 9.38 9.78 26.59
C GLY A 114 8.09 10.41 26.03
N ARG A 115 7.31 11.10 26.87
CA ARG A 115 5.92 11.51 26.54
C ARG A 115 5.82 12.66 25.55
N SER A 116 6.82 13.53 25.52
CA SER A 116 6.86 14.66 24.59
C SER A 116 7.29 14.19 23.21
N ALA A 117 8.26 13.28 23.10
CA ALA A 117 8.76 12.78 21.82
C ALA A 117 7.71 11.94 21.08
N LEU A 118 7.02 11.03 21.77
CA LEU A 118 5.98 10.20 21.13
C LEU A 118 4.75 11.02 20.73
N ALA A 119 4.35 11.99 21.57
CA ALA A 119 3.28 12.91 21.23
C ALA A 119 3.69 13.86 20.08
N LEU A 120 4.97 14.27 20.01
CA LEU A 120 5.51 15.09 18.92
C LEU A 120 5.62 14.29 17.63
N MET A 121 5.98 13.00 17.67
CA MET A 121 6.00 12.10 16.51
C MET A 121 4.59 11.80 15.99
N MET A 122 3.61 11.58 16.87
CA MET A 122 2.21 11.44 16.48
C MET A 122 1.60 12.79 16.03
N LEU A 123 2.06 13.91 16.60
CA LEU A 123 1.74 15.26 16.11
C LEU A 123 2.42 15.56 14.78
N THR A 124 3.60 15.02 14.44
CA THR A 124 4.19 15.19 13.10
C THR A 124 3.44 14.37 12.07
N VAL A 125 2.95 13.17 12.40
CA VAL A 125 2.00 12.44 11.54
C VAL A 125 0.70 13.25 11.36
N SER A 126 0.21 13.90 12.43
CA SER A 126 -1.00 14.75 12.37
C SER A 126 -0.76 16.14 11.75
N LEU A 127 0.47 16.65 11.74
CA LEU A 127 0.86 17.94 11.18
C LEU A 127 1.31 17.80 9.72
N VAL A 128 1.87 16.68 9.30
CA VAL A 128 2.11 16.40 7.87
C VAL A 128 0.77 16.20 7.16
N GLY A 129 -0.18 15.46 7.76
CA GLY A 129 -1.55 15.37 7.25
C GLY A 129 -2.38 16.65 7.45
N GLY A 130 -2.15 17.40 8.53
CA GLY A 130 -2.94 18.60 8.87
C GLY A 130 -2.44 19.92 8.26
N TYR A 131 -1.15 20.05 7.94
CA TYR A 131 -0.57 21.24 7.32
C TYR A 131 -0.78 21.25 5.80
N ALA A 132 -0.84 20.08 5.16
CA ALA A 132 -1.36 19.93 3.79
C ALA A 132 -2.84 20.36 3.73
N ALA A 133 -3.68 19.80 4.63
CA ALA A 133 -5.12 20.09 4.65
C ALA A 133 -5.50 21.56 4.98
N TYR A 134 -4.69 22.30 5.75
CA TYR A 134 -4.99 23.69 6.12
C TYR A 134 -4.51 24.73 5.08
N HIS A 135 -3.53 24.39 4.23
CA HIS A 135 -3.02 25.31 3.21
C HIS A 135 -3.52 25.02 1.78
N GLU A 136 -4.08 23.84 1.49
CA GLU A 136 -4.65 23.55 0.16
C GLU A 136 -6.14 23.88 -0.01
N THR A 137 -6.88 24.05 1.09
CA THR A 137 -8.33 24.29 1.01
C THR A 137 -8.73 25.68 0.50
N GLN A 138 -7.79 26.58 0.16
CA GLN A 138 -8.14 27.90 -0.40
C GLN A 138 -7.36 28.39 -1.63
N THR A 139 -6.33 27.70 -2.14
CA THR A 139 -5.64 28.16 -3.37
C THR A 139 -4.99 27.02 -4.16
N MET A 140 -5.76 26.04 -4.61
CA MET A 140 -5.41 25.29 -5.82
C MET A 140 -6.70 25.07 -6.59
N GLY A 141 -6.91 25.85 -7.65
CA GLY A 141 -8.00 25.60 -8.58
C GLY A 141 -7.69 24.30 -9.30
N TRP A 142 -8.15 23.19 -8.72
CA TRP A 142 -8.13 21.89 -9.36
C TRP A 142 -8.71 22.07 -10.77
N PRO A 143 -7.95 21.78 -11.84
CA PRO A 143 -8.47 21.92 -13.19
C PRO A 143 -9.70 21.01 -13.25
N GLY A 144 -10.89 21.58 -13.39
CA GLY A 144 -12.11 20.77 -13.45
C GLY A 144 -11.90 19.67 -14.48
N SER A 145 -12.23 18.43 -14.14
CA SER A 145 -11.92 17.31 -15.02
C SER A 145 -12.50 17.62 -16.41
N THR A 146 -11.63 17.65 -17.41
CA THR A 146 -12.06 17.75 -18.80
C THR A 146 -12.02 16.36 -19.40
N GLN A 147 -12.86 16.12 -20.40
CA GLN A 147 -12.81 14.88 -21.16
C GLN A 147 -11.38 14.67 -21.65
N VAL A 148 -10.81 13.52 -21.28
CA VAL A 148 -9.39 13.23 -21.46
C VAL A 148 -9.11 13.07 -22.95
N ALA A 149 -8.13 13.80 -23.49
CA ALA A 149 -7.67 13.55 -24.84
C ALA A 149 -6.94 12.20 -24.85
N SER A 150 -7.28 11.31 -25.80
CA SER A 150 -6.59 10.02 -25.92
C SER A 150 -5.08 10.22 -26.06
N SER A 151 -4.32 9.44 -25.31
CA SER A 151 -2.86 9.49 -25.26
C SER A 151 -2.34 8.08 -25.02
N SER A 152 -1.06 7.85 -25.30
CA SER A 152 -0.38 6.60 -25.01
C SER A 152 1.01 6.91 -24.49
N ALA A 153 1.53 6.08 -23.60
CA ALA A 153 2.90 6.17 -23.14
C ALA A 153 3.51 4.76 -23.04
N THR A 154 4.76 4.64 -23.45
CA THR A 154 5.51 3.39 -23.30
C THR A 154 6.58 3.61 -22.23
N ILE A 155 6.63 2.70 -21.26
CA ILE A 155 7.66 2.67 -20.24
C ILE A 155 7.89 1.22 -19.84
N LEU A 156 9.16 0.81 -19.73
CA LEU A 156 9.55 -0.56 -19.36
C LEU A 156 8.95 -1.60 -20.32
N ASP A 157 9.06 -1.33 -21.62
CA ASP A 157 8.53 -2.15 -22.71
C ASP A 157 7.01 -2.41 -22.70
N GLU A 158 6.25 -1.78 -21.80
CA GLU A 158 4.80 -1.85 -21.76
C GLU A 158 4.18 -0.53 -22.26
N THR A 159 3.12 -0.64 -23.08
CA THR A 159 2.36 0.51 -23.58
C THR A 159 1.07 0.67 -22.79
N PHE A 160 0.90 1.84 -22.20
CA PHE A 160 -0.26 2.26 -21.43
C PHE A 160 -1.10 3.23 -22.25
N GLU A 161 -2.38 2.91 -22.41
CA GLU A 161 -3.33 3.70 -23.18
C GLU A 161 -4.22 4.51 -22.23
N LEU A 162 -4.39 5.79 -22.54
CA LEU A 162 -5.35 6.67 -21.90
C LEU A 162 -6.62 6.76 -22.76
N PRO A 163 -7.73 6.14 -22.35
CA PRO A 163 -8.95 6.13 -23.17
C PRO A 163 -9.51 7.53 -23.40
N ALA A 164 -10.01 7.80 -24.62
CA ALA A 164 -10.71 9.05 -24.95
C ALA A 164 -12.01 9.26 -24.13
N GLN A 165 -12.54 8.17 -23.59
CA GLN A 165 -13.68 8.13 -22.71
C GLN A 165 -13.48 7.00 -21.69
N VAL A 166 -13.80 7.30 -20.43
CA VAL A 166 -13.78 6.31 -19.36
C VAL A 166 -15.22 6.07 -18.92
N ALA A 167 -15.76 4.88 -19.18
CA ALA A 167 -17.16 4.53 -18.91
C ALA A 167 -17.36 3.13 -18.31
N THR A 168 -16.28 2.37 -18.16
CA THR A 168 -16.24 1.04 -17.54
C THR A 168 -15.13 0.94 -16.49
N PRO A 169 -15.19 -0.02 -15.55
CA PRO A 169 -14.10 -0.26 -14.59
C PRO A 169 -12.76 -0.54 -15.26
N GLU A 170 -12.74 -1.31 -16.34
CA GLU A 170 -11.53 -1.59 -17.13
C GLU A 170 -10.93 -0.31 -17.73
N GLU A 171 -11.73 0.53 -18.38
CA GLU A 171 -11.25 1.82 -18.91
C GLU A 171 -10.76 2.75 -17.79
N LEU A 172 -11.36 2.66 -16.59
CA LEU A 172 -10.91 3.42 -15.42
C LEU A 172 -9.55 2.89 -14.94
N GLY A 173 -9.38 1.58 -14.89
CA GLY A 173 -8.11 0.92 -14.61
C GLY A 173 -7.02 1.29 -15.62
N GLN A 174 -7.34 1.33 -16.92
CA GLN A 174 -6.43 1.80 -17.98
C GLN A 174 -6.00 3.25 -17.78
N ALA A 175 -6.95 4.13 -17.46
CA ALA A 175 -6.64 5.53 -17.19
C ALA A 175 -5.76 5.71 -15.93
N LEU A 176 -6.03 4.94 -14.86
CA LEU A 176 -5.16 4.89 -13.69
C LEU A 176 -3.76 4.39 -14.05
N ALA A 177 -3.68 3.27 -14.79
CA ALA A 177 -2.42 2.67 -15.24
C ALA A 177 -1.57 3.66 -16.04
N TYR A 178 -2.20 4.40 -16.97
CA TYR A 178 -1.52 5.44 -17.74
C TYR A 178 -0.86 6.48 -16.84
N HIS A 179 -1.62 7.10 -15.93
CA HIS A 179 -1.07 8.12 -15.04
C HIS A 179 0.01 7.56 -14.11
N MET A 180 -0.19 6.35 -13.60
CA MET A 180 0.78 5.65 -12.75
C MET A 180 2.07 5.29 -13.50
N SER A 181 1.98 4.94 -14.79
CA SER A 181 3.15 4.69 -15.64
C SER A 181 4.00 5.95 -15.85
N GLN A 182 3.37 7.12 -15.78
CA GLN A 182 4.05 8.41 -15.89
C GLN A 182 4.54 8.94 -14.53
N PHE A 183 4.24 8.23 -13.44
CA PHE A 183 4.49 8.67 -12.07
C PHE A 183 3.81 10.02 -11.76
N ASP A 184 2.62 10.24 -12.34
CA ASP A 184 1.83 11.42 -12.03
C ASP A 184 1.35 11.34 -10.57
N GLU A 185 1.82 12.27 -9.74
CA GLU A 185 1.45 12.35 -8.32
C GLU A 185 0.04 12.91 -8.12
N THR A 186 -0.48 13.71 -9.05
CA THR A 186 -1.82 14.31 -8.97
C THR A 186 -2.46 14.40 -10.34
N PHE A 187 -3.65 13.81 -10.50
CA PHE A 187 -4.39 13.83 -11.77
C PHE A 187 -5.90 13.65 -11.55
N SER A 188 -6.66 13.80 -12.62
CA SER A 188 -8.13 13.69 -12.55
C SER A 188 -8.69 12.92 -13.72
N ILE A 189 -9.66 12.05 -13.43
CA ILE A 189 -10.32 11.21 -14.40
C ILE A 189 -11.82 11.51 -14.36
N ARG A 190 -12.43 11.75 -15.52
CA ARG A 190 -13.89 11.81 -15.63
C ARG A 190 -14.44 10.46 -16.06
N TYR A 191 -15.22 9.84 -15.18
CA TYR A 191 -15.96 8.61 -15.44
C TYR A 191 -17.41 8.91 -15.87
N ILE A 192 -17.82 8.44 -17.05
CA ILE A 192 -19.15 8.73 -17.66
C ILE A 192 -20.11 7.51 -17.52
N GLY A 193 -19.70 6.46 -16.82
CA GLY A 193 -20.53 5.27 -16.59
C GLY A 193 -21.63 5.49 -15.54
N LYS A 194 -22.53 4.50 -15.38
CA LYS A 194 -23.64 4.58 -14.42
C LYS A 194 -23.10 4.61 -12.98
N SER A 195 -23.35 5.70 -12.26
CA SER A 195 -22.77 6.00 -10.94
C SER A 195 -23.41 5.34 -9.72
N ARG A 196 -24.33 4.37 -9.89
CA ARG A 196 -25.11 3.83 -8.76
C ARG A 196 -24.25 3.20 -7.66
N ASP A 197 -23.04 2.75 -8.00
CA ASP A 197 -22.03 2.26 -7.07
C ASP A 197 -20.62 2.56 -7.63
N PHE A 198 -20.21 3.83 -7.56
CA PHE A 198 -18.87 4.22 -8.04
C PHE A 198 -17.75 3.64 -7.17
N GLU A 199 -18.03 3.34 -5.89
CA GLU A 199 -17.08 2.64 -5.01
C GLU A 199 -16.79 1.24 -5.56
N GLN A 200 -17.82 0.46 -5.91
CA GLN A 200 -17.60 -0.84 -6.57
C GLN A 200 -16.86 -0.71 -7.92
N THR A 201 -17.19 0.31 -8.72
CA THR A 201 -16.48 0.57 -9.99
C THR A 201 -14.99 0.82 -9.74
N MET A 202 -14.66 1.55 -8.67
CA MET A 202 -13.29 1.84 -8.28
C MET A 202 -12.56 0.57 -7.83
N ASP A 203 -13.19 -0.26 -7.00
CA ASP A 203 -12.63 -1.54 -6.56
C ASP A 203 -12.31 -2.44 -7.76
N GLU A 204 -13.26 -2.59 -8.70
CA GLU A 204 -13.06 -3.37 -9.94
C GLU A 204 -11.95 -2.78 -10.84
N ALA A 205 -11.74 -1.45 -10.83
CA ALA A 205 -10.67 -0.80 -11.58
C ALA A 205 -9.29 -1.05 -10.94
N TRP A 206 -9.19 -1.03 -9.61
CA TRP A 206 -7.97 -1.38 -8.89
C TRP A 206 -7.62 -2.87 -9.05
N ASP A 207 -8.61 -3.76 -8.98
CA ASP A 207 -8.43 -5.20 -9.23
C ASP A 207 -7.91 -5.44 -10.66
N TRP A 208 -8.50 -4.74 -11.65
CA TRP A 208 -8.03 -4.83 -13.04
C TRP A 208 -6.59 -4.32 -13.17
N LEU A 209 -6.26 -3.19 -12.52
CA LEU A 209 -4.91 -2.61 -12.54
C LEU A 209 -3.88 -3.56 -11.92
N GLU A 210 -4.16 -4.13 -10.74
CA GLU A 210 -3.26 -5.07 -10.07
C GLU A 210 -3.03 -6.33 -10.93
N MET A 211 -4.09 -6.84 -11.57
CA MET A 211 -4.02 -8.05 -12.39
C MET A 211 -3.25 -7.85 -13.71
N ASN A 212 -3.35 -6.67 -14.33
CA ASN A 212 -2.81 -6.42 -15.67
C ASN A 212 -1.51 -5.62 -15.65
N HIS A 213 -1.32 -4.75 -14.66
CA HIS A 213 -0.19 -3.81 -14.58
C HIS A 213 0.42 -3.81 -13.17
N ILE A 214 0.73 -5.02 -12.68
CA ILE A 214 1.25 -5.24 -11.32
C ILE A 214 2.48 -4.38 -11.01
N TYR A 215 3.32 -4.10 -12.00
CA TYR A 215 4.53 -3.31 -11.83
C TYR A 215 4.23 -1.89 -11.34
N VAL A 216 3.42 -1.12 -12.07
CA VAL A 216 3.07 0.26 -11.69
C VAL A 216 2.20 0.28 -10.44
N PHE A 217 1.37 -0.75 -10.23
CA PHE A 217 0.59 -0.91 -9.01
C PHE A 217 1.49 -1.00 -7.76
N ARG A 218 2.49 -1.89 -7.76
CA ARG A 218 3.38 -2.13 -6.62
C ARG A 218 4.35 -0.98 -6.33
N LEU A 219 4.63 -0.13 -7.31
CA LEU A 219 5.47 1.06 -7.11
C LEU A 219 4.73 2.24 -6.47
N SER A 220 3.39 2.19 -6.42
CA SER A 220 2.61 3.16 -5.67
C SER A 220 2.61 2.82 -4.18
N ARG A 221 2.84 3.81 -3.32
CA ARG A 221 2.96 3.65 -1.86
C ARG A 221 1.73 4.10 -1.08
N GLY A 222 0.65 4.30 -1.80
CA GLY A 222 -0.62 4.80 -1.31
C GLY A 222 -0.96 6.15 -1.92
N GLY A 223 -2.10 6.67 -1.51
CA GLY A 223 -2.67 7.87 -2.07
C GLY A 223 -4.04 8.17 -1.51
N GLU A 224 -4.56 9.32 -1.91
CA GLU A 224 -5.91 9.75 -1.60
C GLU A 224 -6.73 9.82 -2.89
N THR A 225 -7.98 9.39 -2.81
CA THR A 225 -8.95 9.58 -3.87
C THR A 225 -10.14 10.36 -3.34
N GLU A 226 -10.54 11.39 -4.06
CA GLU A 226 -11.79 12.09 -3.83
C GLU A 226 -12.63 12.00 -5.10
N TYR A 227 -13.93 11.73 -4.95
CA TYR A 227 -14.82 11.69 -6.10
C TYR A 227 -16.07 12.55 -5.88
N ARG A 228 -16.55 13.13 -6.98
CA ARG A 228 -17.72 14.02 -7.02
C ARG A 228 -18.71 13.49 -8.05
N ASP A 229 -19.86 12.99 -7.60
CA ASP A 229 -20.94 12.50 -8.47
C ASP A 229 -21.87 13.64 -8.89
N HIS A 230 -22.05 13.81 -10.19
CA HIS A 230 -22.90 14.83 -10.81
C HIS A 230 -24.21 14.27 -11.40
N GLY A 231 -24.54 13.00 -11.14
CA GLY A 231 -25.77 12.33 -11.59
C GLY A 231 -25.76 11.84 -13.03
N GLY A 232 -24.66 12.07 -13.76
CA GLY A 232 -24.43 11.58 -15.13
C GLY A 232 -22.96 11.31 -15.47
N TYR A 233 -22.04 11.77 -14.61
CA TYR A 233 -20.63 11.45 -14.62
C TYR A 233 -20.07 11.66 -13.20
N VAL A 234 -18.91 11.07 -12.95
CA VAL A 234 -18.12 11.22 -11.72
C VAL A 234 -16.79 11.85 -12.07
N ASP A 235 -16.40 12.89 -11.33
CA ASP A 235 -15.07 13.44 -11.38
C ASP A 235 -14.26 12.82 -10.25
N LEU A 236 -13.24 12.05 -10.61
CA LEU A 236 -12.29 11.41 -9.72
C LEU A 236 -11.01 12.22 -9.69
N ASP A 237 -10.60 12.59 -8.50
CA ASP A 237 -9.35 13.26 -8.17
C ASP A 237 -8.47 12.26 -7.45
N VAL A 238 -7.25 12.07 -7.95
CA VAL A 238 -6.30 11.08 -7.44
C VAL A 238 -5.00 11.78 -7.05
N GLU A 239 -4.53 11.48 -5.85
CA GLU A 239 -3.20 11.80 -5.38
C GLU A 239 -2.48 10.50 -5.06
N LEU A 240 -1.28 10.28 -5.59
CA LEU A 240 -0.47 9.07 -5.36
C LEU A 240 0.95 9.46 -4.96
N ALA A 241 1.55 8.63 -4.10
CA ALA A 241 2.96 8.68 -3.79
C ALA A 241 3.68 7.49 -4.42
N TYR A 242 4.91 7.71 -4.90
CA TYR A 242 5.73 6.68 -5.52
C TYR A 242 7.10 6.61 -4.85
N ASP A 243 7.71 5.43 -4.93
CA ASP A 243 9.07 5.19 -4.45
C ASP A 243 10.16 5.44 -5.49
N MET A 244 9.75 5.78 -6.71
CA MET A 244 10.63 6.13 -7.81
C MET A 244 9.97 7.13 -8.75
N ASN A 245 10.74 7.65 -9.69
CA ASN A 245 10.28 8.62 -10.69
C ASN A 245 10.53 8.15 -12.13
N ILE A 246 10.01 8.92 -13.10
CA ILE A 246 10.10 8.59 -14.53
C ILE A 246 11.54 8.50 -15.07
N GLU A 247 12.50 9.22 -14.52
CA GLU A 247 13.90 9.13 -14.96
C GLU A 247 14.57 7.85 -14.45
N GLU A 248 14.24 7.42 -13.23
CA GLU A 248 14.66 6.12 -12.71
C GLU A 248 14.05 4.98 -13.54
N ALA A 249 12.79 5.11 -13.98
CA ALA A 249 12.14 4.12 -14.85
C ALA A 249 12.87 3.96 -16.20
N LYS A 250 13.26 5.07 -16.84
CA LYS A 250 14.07 5.02 -18.08
C LYS A 250 15.46 4.43 -17.85
N GLN A 251 16.06 4.69 -16.69
CA GLN A 251 17.34 4.09 -16.31
C GLN A 251 17.22 2.58 -16.13
N ILE A 252 16.13 2.11 -15.49
CA ILE A 252 15.82 0.69 -15.36
C ILE A 252 15.66 0.05 -16.74
N GLU A 253 14.88 0.64 -17.65
CA GLU A 253 14.67 0.12 -19.01
C GLU A 253 16.02 -0.07 -19.75
N ALA A 254 16.85 0.97 -19.78
CA ALA A 254 18.18 0.88 -20.39
C ALA A 254 19.09 -0.16 -19.73
N LYS A 255 18.93 -0.38 -18.42
CA LYS A 255 19.71 -1.37 -17.68
C LYS A 255 19.20 -2.80 -17.93
N VAL A 256 17.88 -3.00 -18.02
CA VAL A 256 17.26 -4.26 -18.43
C VAL A 256 17.73 -4.63 -19.84
N ASP A 257 17.64 -3.70 -20.79
CA ASP A 257 18.15 -3.89 -22.16
C ASP A 257 19.62 -4.30 -22.19
N GLN A 258 20.45 -3.66 -21.36
CA GLN A 258 21.85 -4.00 -21.23
C GLN A 258 22.03 -5.45 -20.74
N VAL A 259 21.33 -5.83 -19.67
CA VAL A 259 21.44 -7.18 -19.07
C VAL A 259 20.98 -8.25 -20.05
N ILE A 260 19.86 -8.03 -20.74
CA ILE A 260 19.35 -8.95 -21.75
C ILE A 260 20.28 -9.01 -22.97
N GLY A 261 20.88 -7.89 -23.37
CA GLY A 261 21.87 -7.85 -24.46
C GLY A 261 23.20 -8.55 -24.13
N GLU A 262 23.56 -8.65 -22.84
CA GLU A 262 24.74 -9.38 -22.34
C GLU A 262 24.46 -10.87 -22.12
N MET A 263 23.20 -11.28 -22.11
CA MET A 263 22.79 -12.68 -22.01
C MET A 263 23.26 -13.47 -23.24
N PRO A 264 23.82 -14.68 -23.07
CA PRO A 264 24.16 -15.55 -24.20
C PRO A 264 22.95 -15.79 -25.13
N VAL A 265 23.22 -15.87 -26.43
CA VAL A 265 22.19 -16.20 -27.43
C VAL A 265 21.83 -17.69 -27.36
N GLU A 266 20.61 -18.04 -27.80
CA GLU A 266 20.11 -19.43 -27.90
C GLU A 266 19.97 -20.18 -26.56
N LEU A 267 19.79 -19.47 -25.44
CA LEU A 267 19.44 -20.10 -24.18
C LEU A 267 18.02 -20.67 -24.21
N SER A 268 17.85 -21.88 -23.65
CA SER A 268 16.54 -22.41 -23.28
C SER A 268 15.89 -21.53 -22.21
N ASP A 269 14.56 -21.60 -22.06
CA ASP A 269 13.87 -20.79 -21.05
C ASP A 269 14.37 -21.12 -19.63
N PHE A 270 14.70 -22.38 -19.34
CA PHE A 270 15.38 -22.76 -18.09
C PHE A 270 16.71 -22.01 -17.89
N GLU A 271 17.56 -21.97 -18.92
CA GLU A 271 18.86 -21.30 -18.84
C GLU A 271 18.72 -19.78 -18.71
N LYS A 272 17.71 -19.17 -19.33
CA LYS A 272 17.38 -17.75 -19.15
C LYS A 272 16.98 -17.46 -17.71
N VAL A 273 16.08 -18.28 -17.14
CA VAL A 273 15.64 -18.13 -15.75
C VAL A 273 16.82 -18.29 -14.79
N LYS A 274 17.71 -19.26 -15.05
CA LYS A 274 18.93 -19.43 -14.27
C LYS A 274 19.85 -18.22 -14.39
N TYR A 275 20.08 -17.72 -15.60
CA TYR A 275 20.90 -16.53 -15.83
C TYR A 275 20.38 -15.33 -15.03
N ILE A 276 19.06 -15.11 -15.04
CA ILE A 276 18.42 -13.98 -14.35
C ILE A 276 18.50 -14.14 -12.83
N ASN A 277 18.21 -15.34 -12.30
CA ASN A 277 18.39 -15.64 -10.88
C ASN A 277 19.84 -15.33 -10.44
N ASP A 278 20.81 -15.87 -11.17
CA ASP A 278 22.23 -15.67 -10.87
C ASP A 278 22.61 -14.19 -10.97
N TYR A 279 22.12 -13.47 -12.00
CA TYR A 279 22.38 -12.05 -12.16
C TYR A 279 21.88 -11.24 -10.97
N VAL A 280 20.62 -11.41 -10.56
CA VAL A 280 20.04 -10.67 -9.45
C VAL A 280 20.79 -10.99 -8.15
N VAL A 281 20.97 -12.27 -7.83
CA VAL A 281 21.65 -12.68 -6.59
C VAL A 281 23.10 -12.21 -6.53
N LEU A 282 23.85 -12.29 -7.64
CA LEU A 282 25.26 -11.89 -7.65
C LEU A 282 25.48 -10.37 -7.58
N ASN A 283 24.48 -9.57 -7.91
CA ASN A 283 24.57 -8.11 -7.97
C ASN A 283 23.76 -7.41 -6.88
N THR A 284 23.25 -8.14 -5.88
CA THR A 284 22.41 -7.55 -4.84
C THR A 284 22.73 -8.15 -3.47
N ALA A 285 22.51 -7.37 -2.43
CA ALA A 285 22.54 -7.82 -1.04
C ALA A 285 21.25 -7.40 -0.34
N TYR A 286 20.64 -8.32 0.42
CA TYR A 286 19.44 -8.01 1.19
C TYR A 286 19.71 -6.90 2.22
N ASN A 287 19.05 -5.75 2.06
CA ASN A 287 19.23 -4.58 2.92
C ASN A 287 17.97 -3.69 2.92
N LEU A 288 17.45 -3.40 4.12
CA LEU A 288 16.34 -2.47 4.34
C LEU A 288 16.77 -0.98 4.27
N ASP A 289 18.05 -0.70 4.53
CA ASP A 289 18.62 0.64 4.61
C ASP A 289 19.39 0.98 3.31
N SER A 290 18.75 0.75 2.15
CA SER A 290 19.34 1.10 0.84
C SER A 290 19.36 2.61 0.60
N GLN A 291 20.27 3.07 -0.27
CA GLN A 291 20.39 4.48 -0.65
C GLN A 291 19.17 5.01 -1.43
N ALA A 292 18.59 4.17 -2.28
CA ALA A 292 17.30 4.39 -2.92
C ALA A 292 16.24 3.53 -2.21
N SER A 293 14.95 3.71 -2.53
CA SER A 293 13.91 2.88 -1.91
C SER A 293 14.22 1.39 -2.13
N PRO A 294 14.40 0.58 -1.07
CA PRO A 294 14.84 -0.82 -1.16
C PRO A 294 13.80 -1.73 -1.83
N TYR A 295 12.60 -1.21 -2.07
CA TYR A 295 11.49 -1.93 -2.66
C TYR A 295 11.40 -1.78 -4.18
N THR A 296 12.33 -1.05 -4.80
CA THR A 296 12.30 -0.72 -6.24
C THR A 296 13.35 -1.49 -7.03
N PRO A 297 13.11 -1.78 -8.32
CA PRO A 297 14.16 -2.33 -9.18
C PRO A 297 15.37 -1.42 -9.33
N TYR A 298 15.17 -0.10 -9.18
CA TYR A 298 16.25 0.87 -9.20
C TYR A 298 17.32 0.54 -8.17
N SER A 299 16.89 0.27 -6.93
CA SER A 299 17.76 -0.09 -5.81
C SER A 299 18.57 -1.36 -6.10
N ILE A 300 17.91 -2.39 -6.65
CA ILE A 300 18.54 -3.66 -7.01
C ILE A 300 19.59 -3.46 -8.12
N LEU A 301 19.21 -2.78 -9.21
CA LEU A 301 20.02 -2.68 -10.42
C LEU A 301 21.17 -1.66 -10.35
N PHE A 302 21.05 -0.63 -9.49
CA PHE A 302 22.00 0.48 -9.41
C PHE A 302 22.71 0.58 -8.06
N ASN A 303 22.03 0.27 -6.95
CA ASN A 303 22.64 0.31 -5.62
C ASN A 303 23.13 -1.06 -5.15
N GLY A 304 22.62 -2.15 -5.74
CA GLY A 304 22.97 -3.51 -5.36
C GLY A 304 22.44 -3.88 -3.98
N GLU A 305 21.33 -3.26 -3.57
CA GLU A 305 20.75 -3.43 -2.24
C GLU A 305 19.23 -3.37 -2.34
N GLY A 306 18.52 -4.19 -1.57
CA GLY A 306 17.06 -4.10 -1.50
C GLY A 306 16.41 -5.20 -0.67
N VAL A 307 15.09 -5.29 -0.76
CA VAL A 307 14.27 -6.30 -0.07
C VAL A 307 13.38 -7.05 -1.04
N CYS A 308 12.64 -8.04 -0.54
CA CYS A 308 11.88 -9.00 -1.35
C CYS A 308 11.04 -8.39 -2.48
N GLU A 309 10.37 -7.27 -2.23
CA GLU A 309 9.62 -6.56 -3.27
C GLU A 309 10.50 -6.07 -4.42
N GLY A 310 11.66 -5.46 -4.12
CA GLY A 310 12.61 -5.03 -5.14
C GLY A 310 13.17 -6.21 -5.93
N TYR A 311 13.56 -7.29 -5.25
CA TYR A 311 14.04 -8.51 -5.90
C TYR A 311 12.99 -9.10 -6.86
N ALA A 312 11.75 -9.24 -6.40
CA ALA A 312 10.66 -9.82 -7.18
C ALA A 312 10.27 -8.96 -8.40
N LEU A 313 10.27 -7.62 -8.25
CA LEU A 313 10.00 -6.70 -9.36
C LEU A 313 11.14 -6.69 -10.38
N THR A 314 12.41 -6.67 -9.95
CA THR A 314 13.56 -6.76 -10.88
C THR A 314 13.57 -8.08 -11.63
N THR A 315 13.32 -9.18 -10.92
CA THR A 315 13.29 -10.52 -11.51
C THR A 315 12.16 -10.64 -12.53
N LEU A 316 10.99 -10.08 -12.24
CA LEU A 316 9.87 -10.02 -13.19
C LEU A 316 10.27 -9.28 -14.47
N LEU A 317 10.78 -8.05 -14.36
CA LEU A 317 11.19 -7.24 -15.52
C LEU A 317 12.21 -7.96 -16.40
N LEU A 318 13.23 -8.58 -15.79
CA LEU A 318 14.26 -9.30 -16.53
C LEU A 318 13.71 -10.56 -17.22
N LEU A 319 12.79 -11.29 -16.58
CA LEU A 319 12.17 -12.48 -17.16
C LEU A 319 11.28 -12.12 -18.35
N GLU A 320 10.45 -11.10 -18.21
CA GLU A 320 9.56 -10.62 -19.26
C GLU A 320 10.36 -10.11 -20.47
N ALA A 321 11.40 -9.31 -20.23
CA ALA A 321 12.32 -8.83 -21.27
C ALA A 321 13.10 -9.99 -21.95
N ALA A 322 13.37 -11.09 -21.24
CA ALA A 322 13.96 -12.30 -21.83
C ALA A 322 12.94 -13.20 -22.58
N GLY A 323 11.67 -12.77 -22.63
CA GLY A 323 10.56 -13.50 -23.26
C GLY A 323 10.11 -14.73 -22.46
N VAL A 324 10.35 -14.77 -21.15
CA VAL A 324 9.89 -15.84 -20.26
C VAL A 324 8.61 -15.39 -19.55
N GLU A 325 7.54 -16.17 -19.68
CA GLU A 325 6.26 -15.87 -19.02
C GLU A 325 6.40 -16.01 -17.50
N ALA A 326 6.17 -14.91 -16.78
CA ALA A 326 6.31 -14.83 -15.34
C ALA A 326 5.16 -14.04 -14.69
N LYS A 327 5.01 -14.15 -13.38
CA LYS A 327 4.05 -13.39 -12.56
C LYS A 327 4.69 -13.00 -11.24
N TYR A 328 4.35 -11.82 -10.74
CA TYR A 328 4.60 -11.44 -9.36
C TYR A 328 3.57 -12.10 -8.43
N ILE A 329 4.01 -12.54 -7.27
CA ILE A 329 3.15 -13.09 -6.22
C ILE A 329 3.53 -12.48 -4.87
N ALA A 330 2.52 -12.17 -4.07
CA ALA A 330 2.67 -11.72 -2.71
C ALA A 330 2.10 -12.76 -1.73
N GLY A 331 2.67 -12.81 -0.54
CA GLY A 331 2.23 -13.72 0.50
C GLY A 331 2.88 -13.42 1.84
N GLU A 332 2.97 -14.44 2.67
CA GLU A 332 3.54 -14.37 4.01
C GLU A 332 4.55 -15.49 4.25
N VAL A 333 5.59 -15.14 4.99
CA VAL A 333 6.58 -16.04 5.59
C VAL A 333 6.59 -15.79 7.10
N GLN A 334 7.35 -16.59 7.87
CA GLN A 334 7.38 -16.45 9.34
C GLN A 334 7.74 -15.02 9.82
N THR A 335 8.53 -14.27 9.05
CA THR A 335 9.00 -12.92 9.39
C THR A 335 8.06 -11.79 8.94
N GLY A 336 6.99 -12.09 8.20
CA GLY A 336 6.01 -11.09 7.74
C GLY A 336 5.63 -11.24 6.27
N LEU A 337 5.19 -10.14 5.66
CA LEU A 337 4.86 -10.09 4.23
C LEU A 337 6.11 -10.36 3.38
N HIS A 338 5.91 -11.09 2.29
CA HIS A 338 6.96 -11.45 1.35
C HIS A 338 6.45 -11.41 -0.09
N ALA A 339 7.39 -11.34 -1.03
CA ALA A 339 7.10 -11.28 -2.46
C ALA A 339 8.15 -12.05 -3.25
N TRP A 340 7.70 -12.76 -4.28
CA TRP A 340 8.54 -13.57 -5.16
C TRP A 340 7.86 -13.71 -6.54
N ASN A 341 8.32 -14.63 -7.38
CA ASN A 341 7.79 -14.82 -8.73
C ASN A 341 7.27 -16.25 -8.96
N LEU A 342 6.32 -16.34 -9.89
CA LEU A 342 5.96 -17.56 -10.61
C LEU A 342 6.54 -17.47 -12.01
N VAL A 343 7.07 -18.57 -12.52
CA VAL A 343 7.72 -18.67 -13.84
C VAL A 343 7.17 -19.90 -14.56
N LYS A 344 6.87 -19.74 -15.84
CA LYS A 344 6.31 -20.83 -16.65
C LYS A 344 7.37 -21.44 -17.56
N LEU A 345 7.60 -22.74 -17.39
CA LEU A 345 8.52 -23.54 -18.19
C LEU A 345 7.82 -24.80 -18.68
N ASP A 346 8.01 -25.16 -19.95
CA ASP A 346 7.42 -26.35 -20.57
C ASP A 346 5.90 -26.49 -20.35
N GLY A 347 5.19 -25.35 -20.28
CA GLY A 347 3.75 -25.29 -20.07
C GLY A 347 3.28 -25.46 -18.62
N ALA A 348 4.19 -25.56 -17.65
CA ALA A 348 3.88 -25.64 -16.23
C ALA A 348 4.46 -24.46 -15.45
N TRP A 349 3.81 -24.07 -14.35
CA TRP A 349 4.26 -22.99 -13.47
C TRP A 349 5.17 -23.52 -12.36
N TYR A 350 6.11 -22.70 -11.93
CA TYR A 350 7.06 -22.97 -10.84
C TYR A 350 7.32 -21.68 -10.06
N HIS A 351 7.58 -21.80 -8.77
CA HIS A 351 8.02 -20.67 -7.96
C HIS A 351 9.51 -20.39 -8.16
N LEU A 352 9.84 -19.11 -8.18
CA LEU A 352 11.19 -18.59 -8.15
C LEU A 352 11.26 -17.47 -7.10
N ASP A 353 12.02 -17.72 -6.03
CA ASP A 353 12.31 -16.69 -5.03
C ASP A 353 13.80 -16.32 -5.06
N THR A 354 14.11 -15.26 -5.81
CA THR A 354 15.47 -14.73 -5.91
C THR A 354 15.96 -14.11 -4.61
N THR A 355 15.06 -13.70 -3.71
CA THR A 355 15.42 -13.16 -2.39
C THR A 355 15.96 -14.26 -1.49
N TRP A 356 15.29 -15.41 -1.46
CA TRP A 356 15.72 -16.55 -0.63
C TRP A 356 16.77 -17.44 -1.31
N ASN A 357 17.02 -17.22 -2.60
CA ASN A 357 18.23 -17.70 -3.28
C ASN A 357 19.47 -16.81 -3.03
N ASP A 358 19.31 -15.61 -2.46
CA ASP A 358 20.42 -14.76 -2.03
C ASP A 358 20.93 -15.17 -0.63
N PRO A 359 22.20 -15.62 -0.49
CA PRO A 359 22.73 -16.05 0.80
C PRO A 359 22.75 -14.91 1.84
N VAL A 360 22.08 -15.11 2.98
CA VAL A 360 22.14 -14.19 4.14
C VAL A 360 22.97 -14.81 5.28
N PRO A 361 23.99 -14.13 5.84
CA PRO A 361 24.52 -12.82 5.43
C PRO A 361 25.18 -12.88 4.05
N ASN A 362 25.20 -11.75 3.32
CA ASN A 362 25.70 -11.65 1.94
C ASN A 362 27.04 -12.37 1.76
N ARG A 363 27.10 -13.23 0.74
CA ARG A 363 28.29 -13.97 0.30
C ARG A 363 28.58 -13.63 -1.16
N PRO A 364 29.38 -12.59 -1.43
CA PRO A 364 29.67 -12.15 -2.79
C PRO A 364 30.23 -13.29 -3.66
N GLY A 365 29.61 -13.53 -4.81
CA GLY A 365 30.01 -14.60 -5.74
C GLY A 365 29.34 -15.96 -5.49
N GLU A 366 28.50 -16.10 -4.47
CA GLU A 366 27.70 -17.30 -4.21
C GLU A 366 26.25 -17.09 -4.64
N VAL A 367 25.62 -18.13 -5.19
CA VAL A 367 24.20 -18.14 -5.57
C VAL A 367 23.53 -19.37 -4.96
N GLY A 368 22.41 -19.15 -4.28
CA GLY A 368 21.52 -20.22 -3.79
C GLY A 368 20.53 -20.67 -4.85
N TYR A 369 19.99 -21.88 -4.65
CA TYR A 369 18.98 -22.48 -5.53
C TYR A 369 17.89 -23.22 -4.75
N ASP A 370 17.77 -22.97 -3.44
CA ASP A 370 16.81 -23.66 -2.57
C ASP A 370 15.35 -23.38 -2.99
N TYR A 371 15.10 -22.21 -3.60
CA TYR A 371 13.80 -21.77 -4.11
C TYR A 371 13.84 -21.48 -5.62
N PHE A 372 14.68 -22.21 -6.34
CA PHE A 372 14.80 -22.11 -7.80
C PHE A 372 13.90 -23.14 -8.49
N LEU A 373 12.82 -22.68 -9.13
CA LEU A 373 11.88 -23.47 -9.91
C LEU A 373 11.23 -24.62 -9.11
N VAL A 374 10.70 -24.27 -7.95
CA VAL A 374 10.07 -25.21 -7.01
C VAL A 374 8.55 -25.26 -7.15
N SER A 375 7.95 -26.38 -6.77
CA SER A 375 6.50 -26.59 -6.76
C SER A 375 5.82 -25.96 -5.54
N ASP A 376 4.49 -25.86 -5.58
CA ASP A 376 3.64 -25.44 -4.46
C ASP A 376 3.95 -26.30 -3.24
N ALA A 377 4.13 -27.61 -3.43
CA ALA A 377 4.39 -28.56 -2.36
C ALA A 377 5.71 -28.30 -1.63
N THR A 378 6.71 -27.79 -2.35
CA THR A 378 8.01 -27.41 -1.75
C THR A 378 7.90 -26.04 -1.09
N LEU A 379 7.31 -25.05 -1.77
CA LEU A 379 7.25 -23.68 -1.27
C LEU A 379 6.32 -23.52 -0.05
N GLN A 380 5.23 -24.29 0.02
CA GLN A 380 4.26 -24.24 1.14
C GLN A 380 4.82 -24.68 2.51
N ASN A 381 6.06 -25.17 2.56
CA ASN A 381 6.69 -25.55 3.83
C ASN A 381 7.00 -24.33 4.71
N ASP A 382 7.22 -23.15 4.12
CA ASP A 382 7.57 -21.92 4.82
C ASP A 382 6.98 -20.63 4.20
N HIS A 383 6.35 -20.72 3.03
CA HIS A 383 5.57 -19.64 2.43
C HIS A 383 4.08 -19.94 2.44
N THR A 384 3.28 -18.89 2.50
CA THR A 384 1.83 -18.94 2.36
C THR A 384 1.35 -17.82 1.44
N TRP A 385 0.30 -18.07 0.67
CA TRP A 385 -0.33 -17.10 -0.24
C TRP A 385 -1.82 -17.45 -0.39
N GLU A 386 -2.60 -16.53 -0.95
CA GLU A 386 -4.02 -16.76 -1.20
C GLU A 386 -4.22 -17.77 -2.34
N VAL A 387 -4.81 -18.92 -1.99
CA VAL A 387 -5.02 -20.01 -2.94
C VAL A 387 -6.20 -19.68 -3.85
N GLY A 388 -5.95 -19.68 -5.16
CA GLY A 388 -6.95 -19.40 -6.18
C GLY A 388 -6.67 -18.12 -6.97
N ASP A 389 -5.85 -17.23 -6.43
CA ASP A 389 -5.46 -15.97 -7.09
C ASP A 389 -4.36 -16.19 -8.14
N TYR A 390 -3.62 -17.29 -8.03
CA TYR A 390 -2.48 -17.62 -8.89
C TYR A 390 -2.60 -19.01 -9.54
N PRO A 391 -1.96 -19.24 -10.71
CA PRO A 391 -1.91 -20.56 -11.34
C PRO A 391 -1.27 -21.61 -10.43
N LEU A 392 -1.79 -22.85 -10.48
CA LEU A 392 -1.17 -23.99 -9.82
C LEU A 392 0.16 -24.35 -10.50
N THR A 393 1.16 -24.66 -9.70
CA THR A 393 2.45 -25.16 -10.19
C THR A 393 2.41 -26.64 -10.56
N ALA A 394 3.52 -27.13 -11.12
CA ALA A 394 3.74 -28.55 -11.30
C ALA A 394 3.70 -29.32 -9.96
N ARG A 395 3.45 -30.64 -10.03
CA ARG A 395 3.40 -31.50 -8.83
C ARG A 395 4.76 -31.72 -8.16
N ALA A 396 5.84 -31.44 -8.87
CA ALA A 396 7.21 -31.62 -8.42
C ALA A 396 8.04 -30.46 -8.95
N ASP A 397 9.17 -30.21 -8.30
CA ASP A 397 10.14 -29.21 -8.71
C ASP A 397 10.68 -29.56 -10.11
N PHE A 398 11.22 -28.56 -10.83
CA PHE A 398 11.61 -28.72 -12.25
C PHE A 398 12.79 -29.71 -12.50
N GLN A 399 13.46 -30.21 -11.44
CA GLN A 399 14.71 -30.98 -11.53
C GLN A 399 14.69 -32.23 -12.43
#